data_AF-A0A645GK42-F1
#
_entry.id   AF-A0A645GK42-F1
#
_cell.length_a   1.000
_cell.length_b   1.000
_cell.length_c   1.000
_cell.angle_alpha   90.00
_cell.angle_beta   90.00
_cell.angle_gamma   90.00
#
_symmetry.space_group_name_H-M   'P 1'
#
loop_
_entity.id
_entity.type
_entity.pdbx_description
1 polymer ?
#
loop_
_entity_poly.entity_id
_entity_poly.type
_entity_poly.pdbx_seq_one_letter_code
_entity_poly.pdbx_strand_id
1 'polypeptide(L)' 'MNNLLKNLGPILILVGVVILAVYFFTESNSNNYLISAGVLMVLGFVAHIFLNKKTK' A
#
# COMPACT_ATOMS: atom_id res chain seq x y z
N MET A 1 17.52 -5.85 -11.86
CA MET A 1 16.50 -5.94 -10.79
C MET A 1 15.14 -5.92 -11.46
N ASN A 2 14.27 -6.88 -11.19
CA ASN A 2 12.92 -6.91 -11.79
C ASN A 2 12.21 -5.57 -11.52
N ASN A 3 11.65 -4.92 -12.56
CA ASN A 3 10.97 -3.62 -12.44
C ASN A 3 9.86 -3.63 -11.39
N LEU A 4 9.25 -4.80 -11.17
CA LEU A 4 8.26 -5.03 -10.11
C LEU A 4 8.82 -4.73 -8.71
N LEU A 5 10.06 -5.14 -8.44
CA LEU A 5 10.69 -4.93 -7.13
C LEU A 5 11.05 -3.46 -6.92
N LYS A 6 11.41 -2.74 -7.99
CA LYS A 6 11.69 -1.29 -7.93
C LYS A 6 10.43 -0.47 -7.64
N ASN A 7 9.27 -0.93 -8.12
CA ASN A 7 7.99 -0.25 -7.99
C ASN A 7 7.10 -0.83 -6.87
N LEU A 8 7.62 -1.70 -6.01
CA LEU A 8 6.82 -2.43 -5.02
C LEU A 8 6.16 -1.51 -4.00
N GLY A 9 6.84 -0.44 -3.56
CA GLY A 9 6.29 0.54 -2.63
C GLY A 9 5.02 1.24 -3.17
N PRO A 10 5.09 1.88 -4.36
CA PRO A 10 3.91 2.43 -5.02
C PRO A 10 2.79 1.41 -5.26
N ILE A 11 3.12 0.17 -5.63
CA ILE A 11 2.13 -0.90 -5.83
C ILE A 11 1.39 -1.22 -4.52
N LEU A 12 2.10 -1.34 -3.41
CA LEU A 12 1.50 -1.59 -2.09
C LEU A 12 0.54 -0.46 -1.67
N ILE A 13 0.89 0.80 -1.95
CA ILE A 13 0.02 1.95 -1.68
C ILE A 13 -1.26 1.85 -2.53
N LEU A 14 -1.14 1.53 -3.82
CA LEU A 14 -2.31 1.36 -4.71
C LEU A 14 -3.26 0.26 -4.22
N VAL A 15 -2.73 -0.86 -3.71
CA VAL A 15 -3.57 -1.91 -3.11
C VAL A 15 -4.32 -1.39 -1.88
N GLY A 16 -3.66 -0.59 -1.03
CA GLY A 16 -4.32 0.08 0.10
C GLY A 16 -5.46 1.01 -0.35
N VAL A 17 -5.28 1.75 -1.45
CA VAL A 17 -6.33 2.62 -2.02
C VAL A 17 -7.52 1.80 -2.52
N VAL A 18 -7.29 0.66 -3.16
CA VAL A 18 -8.38 -0.23 -3.61
C VAL A 18 -9.19 -0.75 -2.43
N ILE A 19 -8.54 -1.10 -1.32
CA ILE A 19 -9.23 -1.54 -0.10
C ILE A 19 -10.11 -0.42 0.47
N LEU A 20 -9.62 0.83 0.48
CA LEU A 20 -10.42 1.98 0.90
C LEU A 20 -11.60 2.24 -0.04
N ALA A 21 -11.41 2.06 -1.34
CA ALA A 21 -12.50 2.17 -2.31
C ALA A 21 -13.58 1.12 -2.04
N VAL A 22 -13.20 -0.15 -1.80
CA VAL A 22 -14.15 -1.21 -1.43
C VAL A 22 -14.86 -0.87 -0.12
N TYR A 23 -14.14 -0.40 0.89
CA TYR A 23 -14.73 0.05 2.15
C TYR A 23 -15.81 1.13 1.94
N PHE A 24 -15.52 2.12 1.08
CA PHE A 24 -16.46 3.19 0.74
C PHE A 24 -17.70 2.67 0.00
N PHE A 25 -17.52 1.86 -1.05
CA PHE A 25 -18.64 1.36 -1.86
C PHE A 25 -19.49 0.30 -1.15
N THR A 26 -18.95 -0.35 -0.12
CA THR A 26 -19.70 -1.34 0.69
C THR A 26 -20.39 -0.73 1.90
N GLU A 27 -20.23 0.58 2.14
CA GLU A 27 -20.73 1.28 3.33
C GLU A 27 -20.38 0.54 4.64
N SER A 28 -19.23 -0.13 4.65
CA SER A 28 -18.82 -0.96 5.78
C SER A 28 -18.41 -0.07 6.96
N ASN A 29 -18.77 -0.45 8.19
CA ASN A 29 -18.23 0.16 9.41
C ASN A 29 -17.12 -0.70 10.05
N SER A 30 -16.54 -1.62 9.28
CA SER A 30 -15.50 -2.52 9.80
C SER A 30 -14.13 -1.83 9.82
N ASN A 31 -13.60 -1.67 11.04
CA ASN A 31 -12.26 -1.14 11.29
C ASN A 31 -11.15 -2.00 10.66
N ASN A 32 -11.41 -3.28 10.33
CA ASN A 32 -10.42 -4.13 9.68
C ASN A 32 -10.01 -3.59 8.30
N TYR A 33 -10.95 -3.00 7.53
CA TYR A 33 -10.61 -2.42 6.23
C TYR A 33 -9.71 -1.19 6.39
N LEU A 34 -10.04 -0.32 7.34
CA LEU A 34 -9.26 0.88 7.63
C LEU A 34 -7.85 0.54 8.15
N ILE A 35 -7.74 -0.42 9.07
CA ILE A 35 -6.46 -0.87 9.61
C ILE A 35 -5.61 -1.52 8.52
N SER A 36 -6.18 -2.44 7.72
CA SER A 36 -5.43 -3.12 6.66
C SER A 36 -4.94 -2.14 5.59
N ALA A 37 -5.78 -1.19 5.16
CA ALA A 37 -5.37 -0.14 4.24
C ALA A 37 -4.28 0.77 4.83
N GLY A 38 -4.42 1.17 6.10
CA GLY A 38 -3.44 1.99 6.79
C GLY A 38 -2.07 1.29 6.90
N VAL A 39 -2.06 0.02 7.30
CA VAL A 39 -0.85 -0.80 7.36
C VAL A 39 -0.19 -0.92 5.99
N LEU A 40 -0.96 -1.18 4.92
CA LEU A 40 -0.43 -1.28 3.56
C LEU A 40 0.16 0.05 3.07
N MET A 41 -0.45 1.19 3.38
CA MET A 41 0.10 2.50 3.02
C MET A 41 1.41 2.78 3.74
N VAL A 42 1.50 2.52 5.04
CA VAL A 42 2.74 2.69 5.81
C VAL A 42 3.83 1.74 5.29
N LEU A 43 3.52 0.46 5.09
CA LEU A 43 4.47 -0.51 4.56
C LEU A 43 4.92 -0.18 3.14
N GLY A 44 4.00 0.27 2.27
CA GLY A 44 4.33 0.68 0.91
C GLY A 44 5.25 1.91 0.88
N PHE A 45 5.01 2.89 1.75
CA PHE A 45 5.88 4.04 1.91
C PHE A 45 7.28 3.66 2.41
N VAL A 46 7.34 2.84 3.47
CA VAL A 46 8.60 2.33 4.02
C VAL A 46 9.35 1.51 2.96
N ALA A 47 8.68 0.61 2.26
CA ALA A 47 9.26 -0.16 1.17
C ALA A 47 9.80 0.74 0.06
N HIS A 48 9.08 1.79 -0.34
CA HIS A 48 9.55 2.75 -1.34
C HIS A 48 10.86 3.41 -0.91
N ILE A 49 10.96 3.86 0.35
CA ILE A 49 12.18 4.46 0.91
C ILE A 49 13.34 3.46 0.87
N PHE A 50 13.16 2.25 1.40
CA PHE A 50 14.24 1.26 1.49
C PHE A 50 14.70 0.77 0.12
N LEU A 51 13.77 0.55 -0.82
CA LEU A 51 14.09 0.14 -2.19
C LEU A 51 14.83 1.25 -2.93
N ASN A 52 14.39 2.50 -2.85
CA ASN A 52 15.13 3.61 -3.47
C ASN A 52 16.49 3.84 -2.79
N LYS A 53 16.60 3.66 -1.47
CA LYS A 53 17.87 3.82 -0.75
C LYS A 53 18.91 2.76 -1.11
N LYS A 54 18.49 1.54 -1.46
CA LYS A 54 19.39 0.47 -1.93
C LYS A 54 19.81 0.60 -3.40
N THR A 55 19.12 1.45 -4.17
CA THR A 55 19.43 1.64 -5.61
C THR A 55 20.29 2.88 -5.88
N LYS A 56 20.59 3.67 -4.83
CA LYS A 56 21.61 4.72 -4.84
C LYS A 56 22.94 4.13 -4.39
#